data_AF-A0A376FVC8-F1
#
_entry.id   AF-A0A376FVC8-F1
#
_cell.length_a   1.000
_cell.length_b   1.000
_cell.length_c   1.000
_cell.angle_alpha   90.00
_cell.angle_beta   90.00
_cell.angle_gamma   90.00
#
_symmetry.space_group_name_H-M   'P 1'
#
loop_
_entity.id
_entity.type
_entity.pdbx_description
1 polymer ?
#
loop_
_entity_poly.entity_id
_entity_poly.type
_entity_poly.pdbx_seq_one_letter_code
_entity_poly.pdbx_strand_id
1 'polypeptide(L)'
;MSTQLVFKSHILETIEHNGKSWFTAATLATALEYSRTDSVARIYDRNRDEFSVEMTTTVKLTVVRKTGSVQMNNRIFSLRGAHLVAMFATTPVAKEFRRWVLDLIEKETAIPQSSTVLAPHRECLPKMVYHHSSKYNPYRAYAWNGEKNVYVGCYPTVDEAVAAQKDFYRNGSTKRIQKVQTAINDAEKEMFINNLRAICHNFRRINEIWRSQLMPALEKMDSKLVYQLHDRFSDSMCALPTIEDRIGRYIPPTLPR
;
A
#
# COMPACT_ATOMS: atom_id res chain seq x y z
N MET A 1 25.81 5.97 -25.87
CA MET A 1 25.99 5.04 -27.02
C MET A 1 24.84 5.27 -28.00
N SER A 2 24.97 5.03 -29.31
CA SER A 2 23.83 5.17 -30.23
C SER A 2 23.04 3.86 -30.28
N THR A 3 21.83 3.87 -29.73
CA THR A 3 20.87 2.75 -29.86
C THR A 3 20.15 2.87 -31.21
N GLN A 4 20.04 1.77 -31.95
CA GLN A 4 19.33 1.74 -33.23
C GLN A 4 17.97 1.07 -33.06
N LEU A 5 16.92 1.75 -33.49
CA LEU A 5 15.56 1.21 -33.51
C LEU A 5 15.11 1.05 -34.95
N VAL A 6 14.45 -0.06 -35.25
CA VAL A 6 13.97 -0.34 -36.62
C VAL A 6 12.46 -0.13 -36.66
N PHE A 7 12.02 0.79 -37.53
CA PHE A 7 10.61 0.94 -37.88
C PHE A 7 10.44 0.61 -39.36
N LYS A 8 9.72 -0.48 -39.64
CA LYS A 8 9.59 -1.09 -40.97
C LYS A 8 10.96 -1.44 -41.58
N SER A 9 11.48 -0.58 -42.46
CA SER A 9 12.75 -0.72 -43.17
C SER A 9 13.68 0.48 -42.92
N HIS A 10 13.32 1.39 -42.02
CA HIS A 10 14.12 2.54 -41.64
C HIS A 10 14.86 2.25 -40.34
N ILE A 11 16.20 2.37 -40.38
CA ILE A 11 17.04 2.36 -39.19
C ILE A 11 17.00 3.77 -38.60
N LEU A 12 16.37 3.89 -37.44
CA LEU A 12 16.26 5.13 -36.71
C LEU A 12 17.40 5.22 -35.71
N GLU A 13 18.32 6.15 -35.98
CA GLU A 13 19.38 6.50 -35.04
C GLU A 13 18.76 7.22 -33.84
N THR A 14 18.95 6.66 -32.65
CA THR A 14 18.55 7.31 -31.40
C THR A 14 19.75 7.84 -30.65
N ILE A 15 19.50 8.91 -29.91
CA ILE A 15 20.44 9.59 -29.05
C ILE A 15 20.03 9.28 -27.62
N GLU A 16 20.97 8.78 -26.84
CA GLU A 16 20.78 8.57 -25.42
C GLU A 16 20.87 9.92 -24.68
N HIS A 17 19.79 10.30 -24.00
CA HIS A 17 19.75 11.52 -23.19
C HIS A 17 18.95 11.27 -21.90
N ASN A 18 19.57 11.54 -20.75
CA ASN A 18 19.03 11.27 -19.41
C ASN A 18 18.58 9.81 -19.21
N GLY A 19 19.36 8.85 -19.72
CA GLY A 19 19.07 7.41 -19.63
C GLY A 19 17.86 6.94 -20.43
N LYS A 20 17.34 7.77 -21.35
CA LYS A 20 16.23 7.46 -22.24
C LYS A 20 16.65 7.61 -23.70
N SER A 21 15.93 6.97 -24.60
CA SER A 21 16.17 7.05 -26.05
C SER A 21 15.39 8.24 -26.65
N TRP A 22 16.09 9.10 -27.40
CA TRP A 22 15.53 10.27 -28.06
C TRP A 22 15.80 10.25 -29.56
N PHE A 23 14.94 10.89 -30.34
CA PHE A 23 15.06 10.99 -31.79
C PHE A 23 15.33 12.43 -32.21
N THR A 24 16.09 12.62 -33.29
CA THR A 24 16.21 13.93 -33.92
C THR A 24 15.00 14.23 -34.81
N ALA A 25 14.70 15.51 -35.04
CA ALA A 25 13.66 15.92 -35.98
C ALA A 25 13.84 15.32 -37.39
N ALA A 26 15.10 15.22 -37.85
CA ALA A 26 15.43 14.65 -39.16
C ALA A 26 15.15 13.14 -39.21
N THR A 27 15.53 12.40 -38.17
CA THR A 27 15.24 10.96 -38.06
C THR A 27 13.73 10.70 -38.08
N LEU A 28 12.95 11.50 -37.35
CA LEU A 28 11.49 11.41 -37.36
C LEU A 28 10.86 11.80 -38.70
N ALA A 29 11.42 12.79 -39.39
CA ALA A 29 10.94 13.18 -40.71
C ALA A 29 11.08 12.03 -41.73
N THR A 30 12.23 11.34 -41.70
CA THR A 30 12.47 10.14 -42.51
C THR A 30 11.53 9.00 -42.11
N ALA A 31 11.36 8.74 -40.80
CA ALA A 31 10.48 7.67 -40.30
C ALA A 31 9.01 7.83 -40.72
N LEU A 32 8.54 9.09 -40.79
CA LEU A 32 7.19 9.45 -41.19
C LEU A 32 7.05 9.69 -42.71
N GLU A 33 8.11 9.43 -43.48
CA GLU A 33 8.17 9.56 -44.94
C GLU A 33 7.85 10.98 -45.44
N TYR A 34 8.26 12.00 -44.68
CA TYR A 34 8.17 13.38 -45.14
C TYR A 34 9.24 13.67 -46.19
N SER A 35 8.85 14.38 -47.26
CA SER A 35 9.77 14.81 -48.31
C SER A 35 10.85 15.77 -47.83
N ARG A 36 10.56 16.54 -46.76
CA ARG A 36 11.50 17.51 -46.18
C ARG A 36 11.88 17.13 -44.75
N THR A 37 13.17 17.24 -44.46
CA THR A 37 13.75 16.98 -43.13
C THR A 37 13.31 17.99 -42.07
N ASP A 38 12.92 19.21 -42.48
CA ASP A 38 12.44 20.28 -41.61
C ASP A 38 10.94 20.20 -41.29
N SER A 39 10.23 19.20 -41.82
CA SER A 39 8.77 19.05 -41.62
C SER A 39 8.39 18.90 -40.15
N VAL A 40 9.16 18.09 -39.41
CA VAL A 40 8.92 17.85 -37.97
C VAL A 40 9.18 19.11 -37.15
N ALA A 41 10.20 19.89 -37.49
CA ALA A 41 10.46 21.17 -36.83
C ALA A 41 9.28 22.14 -37.03
N ARG A 42 8.74 22.23 -38.24
CA ARG A 42 7.54 23.04 -38.51
C ARG A 42 6.29 22.56 -37.77
N ILE A 43 6.15 21.25 -37.53
CA ILE A 43 5.04 20.70 -36.75
C ILE A 43 5.18 21.11 -35.29
N TYR A 44 6.40 21.03 -34.75
CA TYR A 44 6.70 21.49 -33.40
C TYR A 44 6.43 23.00 -33.24
N ASP A 45 6.93 23.83 -34.17
CA ASP A 45 6.78 25.29 -34.06
C ASP A 45 5.32 25.75 -34.07
N ARG A 46 4.44 25.00 -34.75
CA ARG A 46 2.99 25.28 -34.82
C ARG A 46 2.22 24.85 -33.57
N ASN A 47 2.71 23.85 -32.83
CA ASN A 47 2.00 23.26 -31.69
C ASN A 47 2.88 23.26 -30.44
N ARG A 48 3.74 24.28 -30.29
CA ARG A 48 4.78 24.33 -29.26
C ARG A 48 4.21 24.24 -27.84
N ASP A 49 3.02 24.74 -27.65
CA ASP A 49 2.24 24.74 -26.41
C ASP A 49 1.80 23.33 -25.96
N GLU A 50 1.64 22.38 -26.88
CA GLU A 50 1.31 20.99 -26.53
C GLU A 50 2.52 20.16 -26.06
N PHE A 51 3.75 20.65 -26.25
CA PHE A 51 4.97 19.94 -25.87
C PHE A 51 5.49 20.35 -24.49
N SER A 52 5.68 19.36 -23.60
CA SER A 52 6.40 19.54 -22.33
C SER A 52 7.93 19.46 -22.50
N VAL A 53 8.66 19.99 -21.52
CA VAL A 53 10.14 19.94 -21.43
C VAL A 53 10.65 18.48 -21.45
N GLU A 54 9.89 17.54 -20.89
CA GLU A 54 10.24 16.11 -20.91
C GLU A 54 10.03 15.46 -22.30
N MET A 55 9.26 16.11 -23.18
CA MET A 55 8.97 15.60 -24.52
C MET A 55 9.98 16.09 -25.57
N THR A 56 10.56 17.27 -25.36
CA THR A 56 11.48 17.87 -26.32
C THR A 56 12.52 18.75 -25.63
N THR A 57 13.77 18.61 -26.07
CA THR A 57 14.88 19.45 -25.60
C THR A 57 15.84 19.75 -26.76
N THR A 58 16.73 20.72 -26.58
CA THR A 58 17.73 21.10 -27.58
C THR A 58 19.11 20.71 -27.08
N VAL A 59 19.83 19.92 -27.89
CA VAL A 59 21.17 19.44 -27.57
C VAL A 59 22.15 19.91 -28.65
N LYS A 60 23.37 20.26 -28.24
CA LYS A 60 24.48 20.55 -29.16
C LYS A 60 24.96 19.25 -29.79
N LEU A 61 24.59 19.02 -31.05
CA LEU A 61 25.03 17.86 -31.82
C LEU A 61 26.08 18.28 -32.83
N THR A 62 27.16 17.51 -32.92
CA THR A 62 28.17 17.68 -33.97
C THR A 62 27.63 17.04 -35.25
N VAL A 63 27.36 17.85 -36.27
CA VAL A 63 26.93 17.37 -37.58
C VAL A 63 28.13 17.43 -38.53
N VAL A 64 28.45 16.31 -39.17
CA VAL A 64 29.48 16.24 -40.21
C VAL A 64 28.87 16.74 -41.52
N ARG A 65 29.39 17.85 -42.05
CA ARG A 65 29.02 18.38 -43.37
C ARG A 65 30.19 18.20 -44.33
N LYS A 66 29.93 18.34 -45.64
CA LYS A 66 30.97 18.32 -46.68
C LYS A 66 32.08 19.38 -46.45
N THR A 67 31.82 20.41 -45.64
CA THR A 67 32.73 21.52 -45.32
C THR A 67 33.38 21.44 -43.93
N GLY A 68 33.24 20.32 -43.20
CA GLY A 68 33.79 20.11 -41.85
C GLY A 68 32.73 19.72 -40.80
N SER A 69 33.17 19.51 -39.57
CA SER A 69 32.28 19.23 -38.42
C SER A 69 31.84 20.54 -37.77
N VAL A 70 30.52 20.75 -37.69
CA VAL A 70 29.94 21.95 -37.05
C VAL A 70 29.00 21.51 -35.93
N GLN A 71 29.15 22.10 -34.75
CA GLN A 71 28.22 21.90 -33.65
C GLN A 71 26.97 22.77 -33.86
N MET A 72 25.80 22.13 -33.88
CA MET A 72 24.52 22.79 -34.05
C MET A 72 23.55 22.39 -32.95
N ASN A 73 22.72 23.35 -32.55
CA ASN A 73 21.62 23.11 -31.62
C ASN A 73 20.52 22.38 -32.35
N ASN A 74 20.41 21.06 -32.13
CA ASN A 74 19.38 20.22 -32.71
C ASN A 74 18.34 19.87 -31.67
N ARG A 75 17.07 20.04 -32.03
CA ARG A 75 15.94 19.62 -31.20
C ARG A 75 15.76 18.11 -31.29
N ILE A 76 15.70 17.49 -30.13
CA ILE A 76 15.44 16.07 -29.96
C ILE A 76 14.08 15.87 -29.29
N PHE A 77 13.47 14.72 -29.55
CA PHE A 77 12.15 14.32 -29.06
C PHE A 77 12.26 12.98 -28.35
N SER A 78 11.67 12.87 -27.16
CA SER A 78 11.54 11.57 -26.49
C SER A 78 10.49 10.72 -27.19
N LEU A 79 10.33 9.44 -26.81
CA LEU A 79 9.28 8.57 -27.38
C LEU A 79 7.88 9.20 -27.30
N ARG A 80 7.54 9.81 -26.16
CA ARG A 80 6.27 10.51 -25.99
C ARG A 80 6.15 11.73 -26.90
N GLY A 81 7.24 12.49 -27.07
CA GLY A 81 7.30 13.61 -28.02
C GLY A 81 7.15 13.16 -29.47
N ALA A 82 7.79 12.05 -29.85
CA ALA A 82 7.68 11.46 -31.18
C ALA A 82 6.24 10.97 -31.46
N HIS A 83 5.59 10.36 -30.46
CA HIS A 83 4.18 9.98 -30.55
C HIS A 83 3.27 11.20 -30.78
N LEU A 84 3.50 12.31 -30.08
CA LEU A 84 2.75 13.54 -30.26
C LEU A 84 2.98 14.18 -31.64
N VAL A 85 4.23 14.25 -32.11
CA VAL A 85 4.55 14.68 -33.49
C VAL A 85 3.77 13.84 -34.51
N ALA A 86 3.71 12.53 -34.31
CA ALA A 86 2.99 11.63 -35.19
C ALA A 86 1.47 11.80 -35.10
N MET A 87 0.89 12.32 -34.01
CA MET A 87 -0.55 12.64 -33.92
C MET A 87 -0.94 13.78 -34.86
N PHE A 88 -0.07 14.78 -35.04
CA PHE A 88 -0.31 15.88 -35.98
C PHE A 88 -0.12 15.47 -37.44
N ALA A 89 0.44 14.30 -37.71
CA ALA A 89 0.59 13.73 -39.03
C ALA A 89 -0.64 12.87 -39.39
N THR A 90 -1.37 13.25 -40.44
CA THR A 90 -2.58 12.56 -40.91
C THR A 90 -2.29 11.42 -41.91
N THR A 91 -1.02 11.10 -42.16
CA THR A 91 -0.61 10.07 -43.13
C THR A 91 -0.89 8.64 -42.61
N PRO A 92 -1.15 7.66 -43.49
CA PRO A 92 -1.28 6.25 -43.08
C PRO A 92 -0.04 5.73 -42.33
N VAL A 93 1.15 6.12 -42.78
CA VAL A 93 2.44 5.77 -42.15
C VAL A 93 2.52 6.31 -40.72
N ALA A 94 2.03 7.53 -40.48
CA ALA A 94 1.97 8.08 -39.13
C ALA A 94 1.03 7.29 -38.21
N LYS A 95 -0.07 6.72 -38.71
CA LYS A 95 -0.97 5.87 -37.91
C LYS A 95 -0.26 4.62 -37.40
N GLU A 96 0.53 4.00 -38.25
CA GLU A 96 1.33 2.82 -37.90
C GLU A 96 2.47 3.18 -36.97
N PHE A 97 3.14 4.31 -37.22
CA PHE A 97 4.20 4.82 -36.35
C PHE A 97 3.69 5.07 -34.93
N ARG A 98 2.48 5.61 -34.76
CA ARG A 98 1.88 5.80 -33.42
C ARG A 98 1.72 4.49 -32.65
N ARG A 99 1.23 3.43 -33.30
CA ARG A 99 1.12 2.09 -32.69
C ARG A 99 2.48 1.56 -32.28
N TRP A 100 3.45 1.64 -33.18
CA TRP A 100 4.82 1.18 -32.92
C TRP A 100 5.50 1.92 -31.75
N VAL A 101 5.31 3.24 -31.64
CA VAL A 101 5.86 4.00 -30.52
C VAL A 101 5.18 3.61 -29.20
N LEU A 102 3.87 3.35 -29.19
CA LEU A 102 3.17 2.86 -28.01
C LEU A 102 3.72 1.50 -27.55
N ASP A 103 3.93 0.55 -28.47
CA ASP A 103 4.53 -0.75 -28.14
C ASP A 103 5.93 -0.60 -27.53
N LEU A 104 6.70 0.40 -27.98
CA LEU A 104 8.02 0.68 -27.45
C LEU A 104 7.98 1.35 -26.07
N ILE A 105 7.05 2.28 -25.86
CA ILE A 105 6.78 2.86 -24.53
C ILE A 105 6.35 1.76 -23.56
N GLU A 106 5.45 0.87 -23.97
CA GLU A 106 5.01 -0.25 -23.15
C GLU A 106 6.19 -1.16 -22.78
N LYS A 107 7.07 -1.49 -23.72
CA LYS A 107 8.30 -2.24 -23.44
C LYS A 107 9.23 -1.53 -22.45
N GLU A 108 9.43 -0.21 -22.59
CA GLU A 108 10.22 0.56 -21.62
C GLU A 108 9.59 0.57 -20.23
N THR A 109 8.25 0.56 -20.13
CA THR A 109 7.53 0.50 -18.85
C THR A 109 7.41 -0.92 -18.27
N ALA A 110 7.44 -1.94 -19.12
CA ALA A 110 7.32 -3.35 -18.74
C ALA A 110 8.64 -3.94 -18.26
N ILE A 111 9.79 -3.34 -18.64
CA ILE A 111 11.02 -3.52 -17.87
C ILE A 111 10.71 -2.94 -16.49
N PRO A 112 10.70 -3.76 -15.41
CA PRO A 112 10.36 -3.26 -14.10
C PRO A 112 11.40 -2.21 -13.71
N GLN A 113 11.05 -0.94 -13.89
CA GLN A 113 11.59 0.11 -13.05
C GLN A 113 11.12 -0.22 -11.65
N SER A 114 11.90 -1.07 -10.97
CA SER A 114 12.01 -1.07 -9.53
C SER A 114 12.02 0.40 -9.09
N SER A 115 11.07 0.75 -8.22
CA SER A 115 10.80 2.08 -7.67
C SER A 115 9.92 3.02 -8.50
N THR A 116 8.60 2.92 -8.31
CA THR A 116 7.73 4.11 -8.36
C THR A 116 7.74 4.79 -7.01
N VAL A 117 8.21 6.02 -7.06
CA VAL A 117 8.48 7.01 -6.02
C VAL A 117 7.20 7.44 -5.30
N LEU A 118 7.19 7.36 -3.96
CA LEU A 118 6.24 8.03 -3.07
C LEU A 118 6.98 9.06 -2.23
N ALA A 119 6.85 10.34 -2.58
CA ALA A 119 7.32 11.53 -1.87
C ALA A 119 8.85 11.64 -1.65
N PRO A 120 9.44 12.87 -1.61
CA PRO A 120 10.89 13.06 -1.58
C PRO A 120 11.62 12.58 -0.31
N HIS A 121 10.92 11.98 0.65
CA HIS A 121 11.46 11.64 1.98
C HIS A 121 10.90 10.34 2.61
N ARG A 122 10.29 9.45 1.82
CA ARG A 122 9.95 8.11 2.30
C ARG A 122 10.64 7.08 1.43
N GLU A 123 11.69 6.47 1.98
CA GLU A 123 12.20 5.21 1.46
C GLU A 123 11.00 4.25 1.27
N CYS A 124 10.84 3.71 0.06
CA CYS A 124 9.80 2.74 -0.21
C CYS A 124 10.19 1.43 0.49
N LEU A 125 9.73 1.24 1.73
CA LEU A 125 9.96 0.00 2.45
C LEU A 125 9.15 -1.15 1.81
N PRO A 126 9.71 -2.37 1.77
CA PRO A 126 8.98 -3.55 1.34
C PRO A 126 7.67 -3.75 2.09
N LYS A 127 6.71 -4.43 1.46
CA LYS A 127 5.39 -4.65 2.06
C LYS A 127 5.53 -5.29 3.46
N MET A 128 4.82 -4.71 4.43
CA MET A 128 4.86 -5.12 5.84
C MET A 128 6.20 -4.91 6.57
N VAL A 129 7.08 -4.08 6.01
CA VAL A 129 8.24 -3.51 6.69
C VAL A 129 7.97 -2.03 6.95
N TYR A 130 8.22 -1.60 8.18
CA TYR A 130 7.96 -0.23 8.63
C TYR A 130 9.17 0.34 9.36
N HIS A 131 9.32 1.66 9.37
CA HIS A 131 10.30 2.28 10.25
C HIS A 131 9.91 2.09 11.72
N HIS A 132 10.92 2.00 12.56
CA HIS A 132 10.81 1.90 14.00
C HIS A 132 11.78 2.87 14.66
N SER A 133 11.31 3.59 15.68
CA SER A 133 12.10 4.58 16.43
C SER A 133 13.14 3.90 17.33
N SER A 134 14.20 3.37 16.73
CA SER A 134 15.30 2.69 17.40
C SER A 134 16.61 2.99 16.67
N LYS A 135 17.64 3.34 17.45
CA LYS A 135 18.98 3.64 16.94
C LYS A 135 19.68 2.42 16.33
N TYR A 136 19.42 1.24 16.87
CA TYR A 136 20.11 0.00 16.49
C TYR A 136 19.29 -0.88 15.54
N ASN A 137 17.96 -0.82 15.63
CA ASN A 137 17.03 -1.65 14.86
C ASN A 137 15.90 -0.78 14.28
N PRO A 138 16.19 0.03 13.25
CA PRO A 138 15.23 1.01 12.72
C PRO A 138 14.16 0.41 11.81
N TYR A 139 14.20 -0.89 11.50
CA TYR A 139 13.21 -1.54 10.63
C TYR A 139 12.41 -2.60 11.40
N ARG A 140 11.08 -2.55 11.28
CA ARG A 140 10.13 -3.45 11.92
C ARG A 140 9.41 -4.26 10.87
N ALA A 141 9.44 -5.59 11.02
CA ALA A 141 8.82 -6.51 10.07
C ALA A 141 7.58 -7.17 10.65
N TYR A 142 6.54 -7.27 9.82
CA TYR A 142 5.35 -8.08 10.02
C TYR A 142 5.19 -9.08 8.87
N ALA A 143 4.45 -10.16 9.12
CA ALA A 143 4.06 -11.12 8.10
C ALA A 143 2.57 -11.44 8.22
N TRP A 144 1.91 -11.74 7.09
CA TRP A 144 0.49 -12.09 7.08
C TRP A 144 0.34 -13.60 7.19
N ASN A 145 -0.43 -14.11 8.15
CA ASN A 145 -0.64 -15.55 8.30
C ASN A 145 -1.96 -16.06 7.68
N GLY A 146 -2.68 -15.22 6.94
CA GLY A 146 -4.02 -15.55 6.39
C GLY A 146 -5.16 -14.84 7.14
N GLU A 147 -5.02 -14.65 8.44
CA GLU A 147 -6.06 -14.08 9.31
C GLU A 147 -5.65 -12.75 9.94
N LYS A 148 -4.36 -12.62 10.30
CA LYS A 148 -3.83 -11.48 11.05
C LYS A 148 -2.38 -11.15 10.68
N ASN A 149 -2.02 -9.90 10.95
CA ASN A 149 -0.63 -9.43 10.91
C ASN A 149 0.13 -10.00 12.12
N VAL A 150 1.12 -10.84 11.86
CA VAL A 150 2.01 -11.41 12.87
C VAL A 150 3.30 -10.59 12.94
N TYR A 151 3.68 -10.19 14.15
CA TYR A 151 4.93 -9.47 14.40
C TYR A 151 6.12 -10.42 14.28
N VAL A 152 7.08 -10.11 13.40
CA VAL A 152 8.26 -10.94 13.14
C VAL A 152 9.45 -10.47 13.97
N GLY A 153 9.72 -9.15 14.01
CA GLY A 153 10.83 -8.58 14.78
C GLY A 153 11.22 -7.16 14.36
N CYS A 154 12.27 -6.64 15.00
CA CYS A 154 12.98 -5.43 14.58
C CYS A 154 14.41 -5.78 14.14
N TYR A 155 14.91 -5.08 13.12
CA TYR A 155 16.15 -5.39 12.42
C TYR A 155 16.97 -4.12 12.11
N PRO A 156 18.30 -4.22 12.02
CA PRO A 156 19.20 -3.13 11.64
C PRO A 156 19.03 -2.68 10.18
N THR A 157 18.70 -3.61 9.28
CA THR A 157 18.60 -3.36 7.83
C THR A 157 17.27 -3.83 7.24
N VAL A 158 16.90 -3.29 6.07
CA VAL A 158 15.71 -3.70 5.33
C VAL A 158 15.84 -5.15 4.83
N ASP A 159 17.03 -5.54 4.36
CA ASP A 159 17.26 -6.90 3.85
C ASP A 159 17.10 -7.96 4.94
N GLU A 160 17.56 -7.70 6.15
CA GLU A 160 17.35 -8.59 7.29
C GLU A 160 15.87 -8.69 7.69
N ALA A 161 15.13 -7.58 7.62
CA ALA A 161 13.69 -7.58 7.87
C ALA A 161 12.94 -8.45 6.85
N VAL A 162 13.32 -8.37 5.56
CA VAL A 162 12.74 -9.18 4.48
C VAL A 162 13.14 -10.65 4.60
N ALA A 163 14.40 -10.94 4.94
CA ALA A 163 14.87 -12.30 5.19
C ALA A 163 14.04 -12.96 6.30
N ALA A 164 13.81 -12.24 7.40
CA ALA A 164 12.99 -12.75 8.49
C ALA A 164 11.52 -12.96 8.12
N GLN A 165 10.95 -12.12 7.24
CA GLN A 165 9.61 -12.39 6.68
C GLN A 165 9.59 -13.70 5.88
N LYS A 166 10.60 -13.93 5.02
CA LYS A 166 10.72 -15.17 4.24
C LYS A 166 10.86 -16.39 5.14
N ASP A 167 11.63 -16.28 6.20
CA ASP A 167 11.76 -17.34 7.20
C ASP A 167 10.41 -17.62 7.86
N PHE A 168 9.68 -16.60 8.29
CA PHE A 168 8.32 -16.77 8.84
C PHE A 168 7.38 -17.53 7.89
N TYR A 169 7.38 -17.21 6.59
CA TYR A 169 6.55 -17.95 5.62
C TYR A 169 7.01 -19.41 5.43
N ARG A 170 8.28 -19.72 5.68
CA ARG A 170 8.85 -21.07 5.51
C ARG A 170 8.65 -21.95 6.75
N ASN A 171 8.87 -21.41 7.94
CA ASN A 171 8.96 -22.19 9.17
C ASN A 171 8.16 -21.61 10.36
N GLY A 172 7.43 -20.50 10.14
CA GLY A 172 6.67 -19.82 11.20
C GLY A 172 7.54 -19.13 12.26
N SER A 173 8.85 -19.05 12.06
CA SER A 173 9.78 -18.49 13.04
C SER A 173 9.58 -16.98 13.20
N THR A 174 9.57 -16.51 14.45
CA THR A 174 9.53 -15.08 14.79
C THR A 174 10.62 -14.81 15.83
N LYS A 175 11.22 -13.62 15.85
CA LYS A 175 12.14 -13.16 16.92
C LYS A 175 11.41 -12.89 18.25
N ARG A 176 10.25 -13.50 18.47
CA ARG A 176 9.44 -13.29 19.65
C ARG A 176 10.10 -14.04 20.82
N ILE A 177 10.45 -13.30 21.88
CA ILE A 177 10.41 -13.87 23.23
C ILE A 177 8.96 -14.35 23.37
N GLN A 178 8.73 -15.66 23.22
CA GLN A 178 7.42 -16.23 23.48
C GLN A 178 7.05 -15.78 24.90
N LYS A 179 6.17 -14.78 25.02
CA LYS A 179 5.33 -14.69 26.19
C LYS A 179 4.50 -15.95 26.05
N VAL A 180 4.97 -17.01 26.71
CA VAL A 180 4.32 -18.31 26.76
C VAL A 180 2.87 -17.94 27.03
N GLN A 181 2.01 -18.21 26.05
CA GLN A 181 0.59 -18.17 26.32
C GLN A 181 0.43 -19.33 27.27
N THR A 182 0.54 -19.08 28.58
CA THR A 182 0.36 -20.13 29.58
C THR A 182 -1.02 -20.66 29.28
N ALA A 183 -1.08 -21.88 28.74
CA ALA A 183 -2.36 -22.52 28.52
C ALA A 183 -3.03 -22.49 29.88
N ILE A 184 -4.14 -21.76 30.00
CA ILE A 184 -4.87 -21.65 31.25
C ILE A 184 -5.15 -23.09 31.67
N ASN A 185 -4.58 -23.51 32.79
CA ASN A 185 -4.72 -24.89 33.24
C ASN A 185 -6.21 -25.16 33.48
N ASP A 186 -6.66 -26.40 33.32
CA ASP A 186 -8.07 -26.75 33.51
C ASP A 186 -8.55 -26.38 34.93
N ALA A 187 -7.66 -26.43 35.93
CA ALA A 187 -7.92 -25.93 37.29
C ALA A 187 -8.19 -24.41 37.34
N GLU A 188 -7.45 -23.60 36.56
CA GLU A 188 -7.69 -22.16 36.48
C GLU A 188 -9.01 -21.87 35.76
N LYS A 189 -9.33 -22.60 34.68
CA LYS A 189 -10.64 -22.51 34.00
C LYS A 189 -11.79 -22.81 34.96
N GLU A 190 -11.65 -23.86 35.77
CA GLU A 190 -12.64 -24.24 36.77
C GLU A 190 -12.80 -23.16 37.86
N MET A 191 -11.69 -22.57 38.33
CA MET A 191 -11.71 -21.44 39.25
C MET A 191 -12.46 -20.23 38.65
N PHE A 192 -12.24 -19.91 37.38
CA PHE A 192 -12.99 -18.84 36.69
C PHE A 192 -14.49 -19.15 36.60
N ILE A 193 -14.85 -20.38 36.26
CA ILE A 193 -16.25 -20.82 36.20
C ILE A 193 -16.92 -20.69 37.58
N ASN A 194 -16.22 -21.09 38.65
CA ASN A 194 -16.72 -20.99 40.02
C ASN A 194 -16.85 -19.54 40.50
N ASN A 195 -15.92 -18.65 40.10
CA ASN A 195 -16.03 -17.21 40.37
C ASN A 195 -17.25 -16.59 39.66
N LEU A 196 -17.49 -16.94 38.39
CA LEU A 196 -18.66 -16.47 37.64
C LEU A 196 -19.97 -16.95 38.26
N ARG A 197 -20.01 -18.22 38.69
CA ARG A 197 -21.10 -18.83 39.47
C ARG A 197 -21.42 -18.02 40.73
N ALA A 198 -20.41 -17.69 41.52
CA ALA A 198 -20.56 -16.89 42.74
C ALA A 198 -21.08 -15.47 42.45
N ILE A 199 -20.58 -14.83 41.39
CA ILE A 199 -21.04 -13.50 40.95
C ILE A 199 -22.51 -13.54 40.56
N CYS A 200 -22.94 -14.52 39.76
CA CYS A 200 -24.34 -14.69 39.36
C CYS A 200 -25.26 -14.86 40.57
N HIS A 201 -24.84 -15.65 41.55
CA HIS A 201 -25.56 -15.84 42.80
C HIS A 201 -25.68 -14.54 43.61
N ASN A 202 -24.58 -13.81 43.79
CA ASN A 202 -24.57 -12.54 44.51
C ASN A 202 -25.49 -11.51 43.85
N PHE A 203 -25.47 -11.40 42.53
CA PHE A 203 -26.39 -10.51 41.82
C PHE A 203 -27.85 -10.85 42.04
N ARG A 204 -28.22 -12.13 42.06
CA ARG A 204 -29.59 -12.54 42.43
C ARG A 204 -29.96 -12.11 43.83
N ARG A 205 -29.07 -12.32 44.79
CA ARG A 205 -29.32 -11.96 46.19
C ARG A 205 -29.48 -10.45 46.35
N ILE A 206 -28.63 -9.67 45.68
CA ILE A 206 -28.73 -8.20 45.68
C ILE A 206 -30.05 -7.77 45.02
N ASN A 207 -30.43 -8.36 43.88
CA ASN A 207 -31.70 -8.04 43.22
C ASN A 207 -32.92 -8.43 44.07
N GLU A 208 -32.86 -9.52 44.82
CA GLU A 208 -33.90 -9.93 45.77
C GLU A 208 -34.06 -8.87 46.89
N ILE A 209 -32.95 -8.41 47.48
CA ILE A 209 -32.95 -7.35 48.50
C ILE A 209 -33.44 -6.03 47.89
N TRP A 210 -33.01 -5.71 46.67
CA TRP A 210 -33.47 -4.54 45.93
C TRP A 210 -34.99 -4.54 45.77
N ARG A 211 -35.58 -5.63 45.27
CA ARG A 211 -37.03 -5.74 45.03
C ARG A 211 -37.85 -5.80 46.32
N SER A 212 -37.34 -6.47 47.35
CA SER A 212 -38.10 -6.72 48.59
C SER A 212 -38.03 -5.55 49.58
N GLN A 213 -36.90 -4.83 49.64
CA GLN A 213 -36.65 -3.84 50.70
C GLN A 213 -36.33 -2.45 50.14
N LEU A 214 -35.33 -2.35 49.26
CA LEU A 214 -34.78 -1.04 48.88
C LEU A 214 -35.71 -0.27 47.93
N MET A 215 -36.24 -0.93 46.90
CA MET A 215 -37.11 -0.31 45.90
C MET A 215 -38.41 0.22 46.55
N PRO A 216 -39.17 -0.55 47.36
CA PRO A 216 -40.37 -0.01 48.01
C PRO A 216 -40.08 1.13 49.00
N ALA A 217 -38.93 1.09 49.68
CA ALA A 217 -38.52 2.17 50.58
C ALA A 217 -38.20 3.46 49.83
N LEU A 218 -37.48 3.36 48.71
CA LEU A 218 -37.12 4.50 47.87
C LEU A 218 -38.34 5.09 47.13
N GLU A 219 -39.32 4.25 46.74
CA GLU A 219 -40.59 4.68 46.17
C GLU A 219 -41.41 5.52 47.17
N LYS A 220 -41.47 5.09 48.43
CA LYS A 220 -42.15 5.86 49.50
C LYS A 220 -41.50 7.23 49.75
N MET A 221 -40.22 7.37 49.42
CA MET A 221 -39.47 8.62 49.56
C MET A 221 -39.49 9.48 48.29
N ASP A 222 -40.23 9.07 47.25
CA ASP A 222 -40.26 9.72 45.92
C ASP A 222 -38.85 9.97 45.34
N SER A 223 -37.94 9.00 45.55
CA SER A 223 -36.55 9.12 45.13
C SER A 223 -36.39 8.76 43.65
N LYS A 224 -35.74 9.65 42.89
CA LYS A 224 -35.36 9.40 41.48
C LYS A 224 -34.41 8.21 41.29
N LEU A 225 -33.76 7.74 42.36
CA LEU A 225 -32.86 6.58 42.32
C LEU A 225 -33.57 5.29 41.91
N VAL A 226 -34.87 5.17 42.16
CA VAL A 226 -35.67 4.01 41.75
C VAL A 226 -35.55 3.80 40.24
N TYR A 227 -35.84 4.85 39.46
CA TYR A 227 -35.79 4.78 37.99
C TYR A 227 -34.37 4.58 37.46
N GLN A 228 -33.35 5.17 38.11
CA GLN A 228 -31.96 5.03 37.67
C GLN A 228 -31.41 3.61 37.84
N LEU A 229 -31.85 2.91 38.89
CA LEU A 229 -31.35 1.58 39.23
C LEU A 229 -32.25 0.46 38.70
N HIS A 230 -33.55 0.71 38.50
CA HIS A 230 -34.52 -0.28 38.05
C HIS A 230 -34.07 -1.02 36.78
N ASP A 231 -33.68 -0.27 35.75
CA ASP A 231 -33.29 -0.85 34.47
C ASP A 231 -31.98 -1.62 34.58
N ARG A 232 -31.02 -1.14 35.39
CA ARG A 232 -29.74 -1.83 35.61
C ARG A 232 -29.92 -3.18 36.29
N PHE A 233 -30.82 -3.28 37.27
CA PHE A 233 -31.16 -4.56 37.88
C PHE A 233 -31.95 -5.46 36.93
N SER A 234 -32.87 -4.89 36.13
CA SER A 234 -33.64 -5.66 35.14
C SER A 234 -32.73 -6.25 34.05
N ASP A 235 -31.89 -5.44 33.43
CA ASP A 235 -30.93 -5.85 32.39
C ASP A 235 -29.96 -6.92 32.91
N SER A 236 -29.45 -6.73 34.13
CA SER A 236 -28.56 -7.70 34.76
C SER A 236 -29.26 -9.04 34.97
N MET A 237 -30.54 -9.03 35.37
CA MET A 237 -31.33 -10.24 35.55
C MET A 237 -31.64 -10.96 34.23
N CYS A 238 -31.76 -10.23 33.12
CA CYS A 238 -31.95 -10.81 31.78
C CYS A 238 -30.72 -11.57 31.28
N ALA A 239 -29.51 -11.14 31.64
CA ALA A 239 -28.26 -11.79 31.20
C ALA A 239 -27.95 -13.09 31.96
N LEU A 240 -28.39 -13.21 33.22
CA LEU A 240 -28.03 -14.34 34.08
C LEU A 240 -28.43 -15.71 33.53
N PRO A 241 -29.66 -15.95 33.01
CA PRO A 241 -30.03 -17.26 32.46
C PRO A 241 -29.11 -17.73 31.34
N THR A 242 -28.69 -16.84 30.44
CA THR A 242 -27.80 -17.17 29.32
C THR A 242 -26.40 -17.57 29.78
N ILE A 243 -25.91 -16.93 30.85
CA ILE A 243 -24.61 -17.26 31.44
C ILE A 243 -24.71 -18.61 32.15
N GLU A 244 -25.75 -18.82 32.95
CA GLU A 244 -25.94 -20.04 33.74
C GLU A 244 -26.26 -21.28 32.93
N ASP A 245 -26.89 -21.14 31.76
CA ASP A 245 -27.06 -22.26 30.83
C ASP A 245 -25.71 -22.87 30.42
N ARG A 246 -24.66 -22.03 30.34
CA ARG A 246 -23.31 -22.45 29.95
C ARG A 246 -22.47 -22.94 31.12
N ILE A 247 -22.62 -22.33 32.30
CA ILE A 247 -21.75 -22.61 33.46
C ILE A 247 -22.44 -23.40 34.58
N GLY A 248 -23.75 -23.64 34.49
CA GLY A 248 -24.56 -24.21 35.56
C GLY A 248 -24.88 -23.23 36.70
N ARG A 249 -25.95 -23.50 37.46
CA ARG A 249 -26.33 -22.67 38.60
C ARG A 249 -25.50 -22.97 39.83
N TYR A 250 -25.04 -21.91 40.50
CA TYR A 250 -24.45 -22.02 41.83
C TYR A 250 -25.53 -22.18 42.90
N ILE A 251 -25.39 -23.22 43.70
CA ILE A 251 -26.20 -23.43 44.90
C ILE A 251 -25.23 -23.23 46.07
N PRO A 252 -25.34 -22.14 46.85
CA PRO A 252 -24.48 -21.97 48.02
C PRO A 252 -24.75 -23.12 49.00
N PRO A 253 -23.72 -23.59 49.72
CA PRO A 253 -23.96 -24.49 50.83
C PRO A 253 -24.92 -23.81 51.81
N THR A 254 -25.95 -24.53 52.24
CA THR A 254 -26.87 -24.05 53.27
C THR A 254 -26.07 -23.79 54.54
N LEU A 255 -25.86 -22.51 54.86
CA LEU A 255 -25.30 -22.14 56.16
C LEU A 255 -26.32 -22.56 57.23
N PRO A 256 -25.90 -23.25 58.29
CA PRO A 256 -26.76 -23.47 59.44
C PRO A 256 -27.16 -22.08 59.98
N ARG A 257 -28.46 -21.83 60.00
CA ARG A 257 -29.05 -20.62 60.60
C ARG A 257 -28.95 -20.68 62.11
#